data_AF-A0A5A9P9Y4-F1
#
_entry.id   AF-A0A5A9P9Y4-F1
#
_cell.length_a   1.000
_cell.length_b   1.000
_cell.length_c   1.000
_cell.angle_alpha   90.00
_cell.angle_beta   90.00
_cell.angle_gamma   90.00
#
_symmetry.space_group_name_H-M   'P 1'
#
loop_
_entity.id
_entity.type
_entity.pdbx_description
1 polymer ?
#
loop_
_entity_poly.entity_id
_entity_poly.type
_entity_poly.pdbx_seq_one_letter_code
_entity_poly.pdbx_strand_id
1 'polypeptide(L)'
;MGQKISGGIKSVDARGEPSFRPLRKELRGPDFFKPARLDLLLDMPPAPHEQQLRHAWNPDDRSLNIFIKDDDQLTFHRHPVAQSTDGIRGRVGFTRGLHVWRIHWPARQRGTHAVVGLATADAPLHSVGYTSLVGSDVESWGWDLGRNKLYHNSKNRPASSSPTYPSFLEPEEAFVLPDALMVVLDMDEGTLSFMVDGQYLGVAFRGLKGKKLYPIVSAVWGHCEITMRYINGLDPPACNSRCDPVIHHRRQILAAEPLPLTDLCRRAARLALGRERLHEIETLPLPQSLKNYLQYQ
;
A
#
# COMPACT_ATOMS: atom_id res chain seq x y z
N MET A 1 12.80 -56.58 38.10
CA MET A 1 12.85 -57.08 36.72
C MET A 1 11.70 -56.46 35.94
N GLY A 2 11.97 -55.78 34.83
CA GLY A 2 10.93 -55.33 33.89
C GLY A 2 10.93 -53.83 33.56
N GLN A 3 11.99 -53.34 32.91
CA GLN A 3 11.86 -52.20 31.99
C GLN A 3 11.23 -52.70 30.69
N LYS A 4 10.19 -52.03 30.19
CA LYS A 4 9.78 -52.09 28.79
C LYS A 4 9.67 -50.67 28.26
N ILE A 5 10.60 -50.35 27.38
CA ILE A 5 10.71 -49.12 26.61
C ILE A 5 10.06 -49.46 25.26
N SER A 6 8.93 -48.83 24.91
CA SER A 6 8.38 -48.92 23.55
C SER A 6 8.71 -47.64 22.81
N GLY A 7 9.79 -47.68 22.02
CA GLY A 7 10.15 -46.64 21.07
C GLY A 7 9.16 -46.62 19.90
N GLY A 8 8.34 -45.58 19.85
CA GLY A 8 7.62 -45.19 18.64
C GLY A 8 8.43 -44.16 17.87
N ILE A 9 9.15 -44.60 16.85
CA ILE A 9 9.83 -43.73 15.89
C ILE A 9 8.74 -43.01 15.08
N LYS A 10 8.46 -41.75 15.40
CA LYS A 10 7.78 -40.85 14.45
C LYS A 10 8.83 -40.38 13.46
N SER A 11 8.71 -40.84 12.22
CA SER A 11 9.44 -40.33 11.07
C SER A 11 9.28 -38.81 11.00
N VAL A 12 10.38 -38.10 11.19
CA VAL A 12 10.46 -36.66 10.97
C VAL A 12 10.57 -36.48 9.47
N ASP A 13 9.51 -36.01 8.83
CA ASP A 13 9.61 -35.53 7.45
C ASP A 13 10.48 -34.27 7.47
N ALA A 14 11.72 -34.46 7.02
CA ALA A 14 12.70 -33.40 6.81
C ALA A 14 12.30 -32.60 5.57
N ARG A 15 11.38 -31.65 5.75
CA ARG A 15 11.15 -30.46 4.89
C ARG A 15 10.08 -29.57 5.55
N GLY A 16 10.49 -28.89 6.62
CA GLY A 16 9.68 -27.90 7.33
C GLY A 16 9.60 -26.56 6.59
N GLU A 17 9.12 -26.56 5.35
CA GLU A 17 8.67 -25.34 4.70
C GLU A 17 7.16 -25.20 4.93
N PRO A 18 6.67 -24.09 5.52
CA PRO A 18 5.24 -23.85 5.58
C PRO A 18 4.70 -23.83 4.15
N SER A 19 3.67 -24.64 3.91
CA SER A 19 2.92 -24.64 2.66
C SER A 19 2.43 -23.22 2.37
N PHE A 20 3.13 -22.51 1.49
CA PHE A 20 2.66 -21.24 0.93
C PHE A 20 1.47 -21.55 0.04
N ARG A 21 0.26 -21.31 0.56
CA ARG A 21 -0.93 -21.16 -0.30
C ARG A 21 -1.07 -19.67 -0.59
N PRO A 22 -0.95 -19.22 -1.85
CA PRO A 22 -1.35 -17.88 -2.21
C PRO A 22 -2.81 -17.70 -1.82
N LEU A 23 -3.12 -16.72 -0.98
CA LEU A 23 -4.50 -16.36 -0.65
C LEU A 23 -5.15 -15.78 -1.91
N ARG A 24 -5.67 -16.63 -2.79
CA ARG A 24 -6.73 -16.23 -3.74
C ARG A 24 -8.07 -16.64 -3.15
N LYS A 25 -8.45 -15.98 -2.06
CA LYS A 25 -9.81 -16.10 -1.50
C LYS A 25 -10.71 -15.17 -2.32
N GLU A 26 -11.83 -15.68 -2.85
CA GLU A 26 -12.86 -14.85 -3.46
C GLU A 26 -13.58 -14.08 -2.35
N LEU A 27 -13.13 -12.85 -2.10
CA LEU A 27 -13.69 -12.00 -1.06
C LEU A 27 -14.96 -11.33 -1.61
N ARG A 28 -16.09 -11.53 -0.91
CA ARG A 28 -17.37 -10.89 -1.24
C ARG A 28 -17.69 -9.80 -0.22
N GLY A 29 -17.98 -8.60 -0.72
CA GLY A 29 -18.35 -7.43 0.10
C GLY A 29 -17.99 -6.13 -0.62
N PRO A 30 -18.68 -5.01 -0.32
CA PRO A 30 -18.48 -3.74 -1.03
C PRO A 30 -17.06 -3.20 -0.86
N ASP A 31 -16.42 -3.47 0.27
CA ASP A 31 -15.06 -2.99 0.55
C ASP A 31 -13.97 -3.82 -0.12
N PHE A 32 -14.25 -5.02 -0.65
CA PHE A 32 -13.25 -5.90 -1.28
C PHE A 32 -13.23 -5.79 -2.81
N PHE A 33 -14.15 -5.01 -3.38
CA PHE A 33 -14.15 -4.76 -4.82
C PHE A 33 -13.04 -3.79 -5.17
N LYS A 34 -12.08 -4.25 -5.96
CA LYS A 34 -11.00 -3.42 -6.48
C LYS A 34 -11.60 -2.29 -7.34
N PRO A 35 -11.41 -0.99 -7.01
CA PRO A 35 -12.03 0.09 -7.76
C PRO A 35 -11.57 0.14 -9.22
N ALA A 36 -12.47 0.49 -10.15
CA ALA A 36 -12.14 0.56 -11.58
C ALA A 36 -11.01 1.57 -11.90
N ARG A 37 -10.93 2.68 -11.15
CA ARG A 37 -9.83 3.66 -11.26
C ARG A 37 -8.49 3.04 -10.87
N LEU A 38 -8.47 2.17 -9.86
CA LEU A 38 -7.25 1.47 -9.45
C LEU A 38 -6.79 0.48 -10.53
N ASP A 39 -7.71 -0.23 -11.17
CA ASP A 39 -7.37 -1.07 -12.31
C ASP A 39 -6.77 -0.28 -13.47
N LEU A 40 -7.40 0.83 -13.84
CA LEU A 40 -6.88 1.70 -14.90
C LEU A 40 -5.45 2.17 -14.58
N LEU A 41 -5.23 2.67 -13.36
CA LEU A 41 -3.93 3.15 -12.88
C LEU A 41 -2.86 2.05 -12.97
N LEU A 42 -3.20 0.82 -12.55
CA LEU A 42 -2.27 -0.31 -12.55
C LEU A 42 -2.00 -0.89 -13.96
N ASP A 43 -2.87 -0.63 -14.93
CA ASP A 43 -2.68 -1.04 -16.32
C ASP A 43 -1.86 -0.01 -17.14
N MET A 44 -1.61 1.19 -16.58
CA MET A 44 -0.70 2.18 -17.15
C MET A 44 0.78 1.75 -17.00
N PRO A 45 1.68 2.15 -17.92
CA PRO A 45 3.12 2.03 -17.69
C PRO A 45 3.52 2.67 -16.36
N PRO A 46 4.42 2.05 -15.57
CA PRO A 46 4.83 2.60 -14.29
C PRO A 46 5.53 3.95 -14.47
N ALA A 47 5.42 4.80 -13.45
CA ALA A 47 6.06 6.11 -13.41
C ALA A 47 7.57 6.00 -13.70
N PRO A 48 8.14 6.90 -14.54
CA PRO A 48 9.56 6.90 -14.84
C PRO A 48 10.39 7.15 -13.58
N HIS A 49 11.67 6.74 -13.61
CA HIS A 49 12.54 6.79 -12.43
C HIS A 49 12.65 8.19 -11.80
N GLU A 50 12.72 9.24 -12.61
CA GLU A 50 12.73 10.63 -12.11
C GLU A 50 11.48 10.96 -11.27
N GLN A 51 10.31 10.50 -11.70
CA GLN A 51 9.06 10.68 -10.95
C GLN A 51 9.05 9.84 -9.67
N GLN A 52 9.66 8.64 -9.68
CA GLN A 52 9.84 7.83 -8.47
C GLN A 52 10.71 8.57 -7.45
N LEU A 53 11.83 9.18 -7.87
CA LEU A 53 12.71 9.97 -7.00
C LEU A 53 12.01 11.20 -6.40
N ARG A 54 11.16 11.89 -7.19
CA ARG A 54 10.35 13.01 -6.68
C ARG A 54 9.39 12.59 -5.56
N HIS A 55 8.94 11.34 -5.55
CA HIS A 55 8.03 10.78 -4.55
C HIS A 55 8.74 9.90 -3.50
N ALA A 56 10.07 9.80 -3.53
CA ALA A 56 10.85 8.97 -2.64
C ALA A 56 10.80 9.46 -1.18
N TRP A 57 11.53 8.78 -0.31
CA TRP A 57 11.76 9.21 1.06
C TRP A 57 12.40 10.61 1.12
N ASN A 58 12.05 11.38 2.13
CA ASN A 58 12.55 12.73 2.33
C ASN A 58 13.75 12.74 3.31
N PRO A 59 14.97 13.09 2.88
CA PRO A 59 16.14 13.11 3.76
C PRO A 59 16.05 14.19 4.84
N ASP A 60 15.19 15.20 4.63
CA ASP A 60 14.99 16.33 5.54
C ASP A 60 13.81 16.13 6.50
N ASP A 61 13.07 15.02 6.35
CA ASP A 61 11.85 14.74 7.11
C ASP A 61 11.81 13.28 7.60
N ARG A 62 12.72 13.01 8.55
CA ARG A 62 13.04 11.68 9.07
C ARG A 62 13.49 11.73 10.53
N SER A 63 13.43 10.58 11.22
CA SER A 63 14.24 10.37 12.42
C SER A 63 15.73 10.50 12.09
N LEU A 64 16.50 11.03 13.04
CA LEU A 64 17.96 11.11 12.94
C LEU A 64 18.64 9.73 12.86
N ASN A 65 17.95 8.67 13.29
CA ASN A 65 18.46 7.29 13.26
C ASN A 65 18.26 6.59 11.90
N ILE A 66 17.71 7.29 10.91
CA ILE A 66 17.49 6.78 9.56
C ILE A 66 18.32 7.62 8.58
N PHE A 67 18.90 7.04 7.55
CA PHE A 67 19.50 7.78 6.43
C PHE A 67 19.07 7.16 5.09
N ILE A 68 19.05 7.96 4.03
CA ILE A 68 18.80 7.47 2.67
C ILE A 68 20.12 6.93 2.11
N LYS A 69 20.07 5.79 1.42
CA LYS A 69 21.27 5.18 0.85
C LYS A 69 21.78 5.99 -0.35
N ASP A 70 23.09 6.14 -0.47
CA ASP A 70 23.72 6.89 -1.56
C ASP A 70 23.57 6.17 -2.91
N ASP A 71 23.62 4.84 -2.90
CA ASP A 71 23.49 3.96 -4.07
C ASP A 71 22.04 3.69 -4.49
N ASP A 72 21.07 3.91 -3.60
CA ASP A 72 19.63 3.76 -3.88
C ASP A 72 18.81 4.79 -3.10
N GLN A 73 18.53 5.92 -3.75
CA GLN A 73 17.77 7.03 -3.16
C GLN A 73 16.28 6.70 -2.89
N LEU A 74 15.79 5.54 -3.36
CA LEU A 74 14.44 5.05 -3.05
C LEU A 74 14.39 4.25 -1.73
N THR A 75 15.56 3.96 -1.15
CA THR A 75 15.71 3.11 0.03
C THR A 75 16.37 3.88 1.17
N PHE A 76 15.79 3.77 2.36
CA PHE A 76 16.46 4.21 3.59
C PHE A 76 17.02 3.02 4.36
N HIS A 77 18.03 3.28 5.17
CA HIS A 77 18.61 2.37 6.14
C HIS A 77 18.42 2.92 7.56
N ARG A 78 18.08 2.05 8.51
CA ARG A 78 17.94 2.42 9.94
C ARG A 78 19.18 1.97 10.74
N HIS A 79 19.80 2.88 11.49
CA HIS A 79 20.88 2.55 12.43
C HIS A 79 20.39 1.58 13.53
N PRO A 80 21.26 0.70 14.06
CA PRO A 80 20.91 -0.29 15.08
C PRO A 80 20.79 0.32 16.48
N VAL A 81 19.88 1.27 16.64
CA VAL A 81 19.63 1.97 17.91
C VAL A 81 18.61 1.17 18.74
N ALA A 82 19.02 0.76 19.94
CA ALA A 82 18.17 0.03 20.87
C ALA A 82 17.10 0.95 21.49
N GLN A 83 15.96 0.37 21.86
CA GLN A 83 14.85 1.09 22.50
C GLN A 83 14.43 2.35 21.73
N SER A 84 14.38 2.26 20.41
CA SER A 84 14.02 3.35 19.51
C SER A 84 13.05 2.85 18.44
N THR A 85 12.03 3.65 18.17
CA THR A 85 11.16 3.53 17.00
C THR A 85 11.37 4.74 16.12
N ASP A 86 11.62 4.51 14.83
CA ASP A 86 12.08 5.54 13.91
C ASP A 86 11.24 5.53 12.64
N GLY A 87 10.78 6.71 12.23
CA GLY A 87 9.98 6.90 11.04
C GLY A 87 10.58 7.92 10.07
N ILE A 88 10.03 7.91 8.86
CA ILE A 88 10.43 8.78 7.76
C ILE A 88 9.24 8.99 6.83
N ARG A 89 9.05 10.22 6.35
CA ARG A 89 7.99 10.56 5.40
C ARG A 89 8.52 10.59 3.97
N GLY A 90 7.62 10.37 3.02
CA GLY A 90 7.84 10.66 1.61
C GLY A 90 7.91 12.17 1.34
N ARG A 91 8.52 12.58 0.24
CA ARG A 91 8.66 14.00 -0.14
C ARG A 91 7.33 14.69 -0.46
N VAL A 92 6.39 13.96 -1.06
CA VAL A 92 5.12 14.51 -1.56
C VAL A 92 3.99 14.22 -0.60
N GLY A 93 3.30 15.28 -0.20
CA GLY A 93 2.03 15.19 0.53
C GLY A 93 0.86 15.33 -0.43
N PHE A 94 0.02 14.31 -0.51
CA PHE A 94 -1.12 14.22 -1.42
C PHE A 94 -2.36 14.89 -0.82
N THR A 95 -3.14 15.57 -1.68
CA THR A 95 -4.36 16.30 -1.28
C THR A 95 -5.58 15.96 -2.13
N ARG A 96 -5.37 15.32 -3.30
CA ARG A 96 -6.39 14.94 -4.29
C ARG A 96 -5.85 13.78 -5.13
N GLY A 97 -6.71 13.12 -5.88
CA GLY A 97 -6.33 12.05 -6.80
C GLY A 97 -6.16 10.68 -6.13
N LEU A 98 -5.97 9.67 -6.99
CA LEU A 98 -5.63 8.31 -6.61
C LEU A 98 -4.12 8.11 -6.81
N HIS A 99 -3.43 7.58 -5.81
CA HIS A 99 -2.00 7.37 -5.81
C HIS A 99 -1.66 5.96 -5.35
N VAL A 100 -0.68 5.34 -6.03
CA VAL A 100 -0.20 4.00 -5.67
C VAL A 100 1.33 4.02 -5.57
N TRP A 101 1.85 3.44 -4.50
CA TRP A 101 3.27 3.15 -4.35
C TRP A 101 3.47 1.75 -3.77
N ARG A 102 4.61 1.15 -4.09
CA ARG A 102 5.05 -0.13 -3.55
C ARG A 102 6.03 0.11 -2.40
N ILE A 103 5.81 -0.59 -1.31
CA ILE A 103 6.79 -0.73 -0.22
C ILE A 103 7.44 -2.10 -0.36
N HIS A 104 8.77 -2.12 -0.40
CA HIS A 104 9.55 -3.35 -0.23
C HIS A 104 10.25 -3.28 1.14
N TRP A 105 9.85 -4.20 2.02
CA TRP A 105 10.36 -4.34 3.36
C TRP A 105 10.55 -5.83 3.65
N PRO A 106 11.81 -6.33 3.61
CA PRO A 106 12.11 -7.73 3.87
C PRO A 106 11.50 -8.22 5.19
N ALA A 107 10.78 -9.34 5.16
CA ALA A 107 10.06 -9.85 6.32
C ALA A 107 10.98 -10.10 7.53
N ARG A 108 12.22 -10.55 7.25
CA ARG A 108 13.26 -10.77 8.27
C ARG A 108 13.80 -9.50 8.91
N GLN A 109 13.46 -8.32 8.38
CA GLN A 109 13.90 -7.01 8.87
C GLN A 109 12.76 -6.18 9.49
N ARG A 110 11.64 -6.80 9.86
CA ARG A 110 10.47 -6.09 10.44
C ARG A 110 10.56 -5.91 11.95
N GLY A 111 11.12 -6.90 12.65
CA GLY A 111 11.17 -6.90 14.10
C GLY A 111 9.80 -6.93 14.77
N THR A 112 9.70 -6.34 15.95
CA THR A 112 8.48 -6.38 16.78
C THR A 112 7.39 -5.41 16.33
N HIS A 113 7.75 -4.33 15.62
CA HIS A 113 6.82 -3.31 15.15
C HIS A 113 7.28 -2.80 13.78
N ALA A 114 6.54 -3.16 12.74
CA ALA A 114 6.74 -2.68 11.37
C ALA A 114 5.41 -2.12 10.88
N VAL A 115 5.33 -0.80 10.75
CA VAL A 115 4.07 -0.12 10.42
C VAL A 115 4.22 0.68 9.15
N VAL A 116 3.27 0.52 8.24
CA VAL A 116 3.19 1.26 6.97
C VAL A 116 1.89 2.05 6.92
N GLY A 117 1.91 3.30 6.44
CA GLY A 117 0.67 4.02 6.20
C GLY A 117 0.86 5.47 5.78
N LEU A 118 0.06 6.36 6.39
CA LEU A 118 -0.01 7.78 6.08
C LEU A 118 0.13 8.63 7.33
N ALA A 119 0.64 9.85 7.14
CA ALA A 119 0.72 10.85 8.19
C ALA A 119 0.51 12.26 7.64
N THR A 120 0.07 13.17 8.51
CA THR A 120 0.24 14.61 8.32
C THR A 120 1.71 15.00 8.51
N ALA A 121 2.04 16.27 8.26
CA ALA A 121 3.38 16.80 8.54
C ALA A 121 3.69 16.86 10.06
N ASP A 122 2.65 16.88 10.90
CA ASP A 122 2.78 17.05 12.35
C ASP A 122 3.00 15.73 13.10
N ALA A 123 2.80 14.58 12.45
CA ALA A 123 3.01 13.29 13.07
C ALA A 123 4.49 13.13 13.53
N PRO A 124 4.75 12.61 14.73
CA PRO A 124 6.10 12.40 15.22
C PRO A 124 6.81 11.30 14.44
N LEU A 125 8.10 11.52 14.17
CA LEU A 125 8.96 10.57 13.44
C LEU A 125 9.88 9.74 14.34
N HIS A 126 9.81 9.93 15.65
CA HIS A 126 10.62 9.16 16.59
C HIS A 126 9.85 8.92 17.90
N SER A 127 10.10 7.79 18.54
CA SER A 127 9.67 7.49 19.89
C SER A 127 10.70 6.64 20.61
N VAL A 128 10.86 6.89 21.90
CA VAL A 128 11.58 5.97 22.80
C VAL A 128 10.78 4.68 22.96
N GLY A 129 11.50 3.56 23.05
CA GLY A 129 10.95 2.21 23.12
C GLY A 129 10.56 1.63 21.75
N TYR A 130 10.15 0.37 21.75
CA TYR A 130 9.62 -0.30 20.55
C TYR A 130 8.10 -0.21 20.53
N THR A 131 7.55 0.54 19.57
CA THR A 131 6.12 0.88 19.51
C THR A 131 5.60 0.87 18.08
N SER A 132 4.29 0.70 17.89
CA SER A 132 3.61 1.04 16.64
C SER A 132 3.41 2.56 16.57
N LEU A 133 4.47 3.30 16.21
CA LEU A 133 4.49 4.77 16.23
C LEU A 133 3.48 5.37 15.23
N VAL A 134 3.51 4.91 13.97
CA VAL A 134 2.51 5.31 12.97
C VAL A 134 1.14 4.77 13.41
N GLY A 135 0.15 5.64 13.49
CA GLY A 135 -1.19 5.32 13.99
C GLY A 135 -1.37 5.49 15.50
N SER A 136 -0.33 5.90 16.22
CA SER A 136 -0.39 6.05 17.69
C SER A 136 -1.23 7.26 18.14
N ASP A 137 -1.34 8.28 17.30
CA ASP A 137 -2.09 9.52 17.53
C ASP A 137 -3.03 9.84 16.36
N VAL A 138 -3.64 11.03 16.39
CA VAL A 138 -4.60 11.50 15.38
C VAL A 138 -3.94 11.95 14.07
N GLU A 139 -2.61 12.10 14.05
CA GLU A 139 -1.86 12.64 12.92
C GLU A 139 -1.43 11.56 11.93
N SER A 140 -1.67 10.28 12.24
CA SER A 140 -1.24 9.16 11.42
C SER A 140 -2.21 7.98 11.40
N TRP A 141 -2.12 7.18 10.33
CA TRP A 141 -2.92 5.98 10.06
C TRP A 141 -1.98 4.87 9.59
N GLY A 142 -1.91 3.75 10.32
CA GLY A 142 -0.90 2.72 10.08
C GLY A 142 -1.44 1.30 10.10
N TRP A 143 -0.91 0.44 9.23
CA TRP A 143 -1.07 -1.01 9.30
C TRP A 143 0.20 -1.64 9.86
N ASP A 144 0.08 -2.27 11.03
CA ASP A 144 1.15 -3.07 11.61
C ASP A 144 1.19 -4.44 10.96
N LEU A 145 2.26 -4.66 10.19
CA LEU A 145 2.46 -5.82 9.32
C LEU A 145 2.67 -7.12 10.11
N GLY A 146 3.17 -7.04 11.35
CA GLY A 146 3.39 -8.22 12.18
C GLY A 146 2.13 -8.66 12.91
N ARG A 147 1.31 -7.68 13.31
CA ARG A 147 0.08 -7.93 14.09
C ARG A 147 -1.17 -8.05 13.25
N ASN A 148 -1.12 -7.66 11.97
CA ASN A 148 -2.29 -7.53 11.11
C ASN A 148 -3.36 -6.63 11.74
N LYS A 149 -2.92 -5.50 12.31
CA LYS A 149 -3.78 -4.53 13.02
C LYS A 149 -3.68 -3.14 12.43
N LEU A 150 -4.82 -2.47 12.35
CA LEU A 150 -4.91 -1.07 11.94
C LEU A 150 -4.88 -0.15 13.16
N TYR A 151 -4.03 0.86 13.12
CA TYR A 151 -3.84 1.85 14.17
C TYR A 151 -4.13 3.26 13.65
N HIS A 152 -4.97 3.97 14.38
CA HIS A 152 -5.18 5.41 14.27
C HIS A 152 -5.70 5.92 15.61
N ASN A 153 -5.06 6.94 16.16
CA ASN A 153 -5.32 7.44 17.50
C ASN A 153 -5.30 6.32 18.57
N SER A 154 -4.39 5.35 18.42
CA SER A 154 -4.46 4.11 19.20
C SER A 154 -4.11 4.30 20.68
N LYS A 155 -3.29 5.30 21.05
CA LYS A 155 -2.99 5.61 22.45
C LYS A 155 -4.21 6.08 23.25
N ASN A 156 -5.18 6.70 22.57
CA ASN A 156 -6.42 7.18 23.17
C ASN A 156 -7.57 6.16 23.05
N ARG A 157 -7.26 4.92 22.64
CA ARG A 157 -8.24 3.85 22.45
C ARG A 157 -7.81 2.58 23.18
N PRO A 158 -8.74 1.73 23.63
CA PRO A 158 -8.38 0.43 24.20
C PRO A 158 -7.61 -0.42 23.18
N ALA A 159 -6.60 -1.17 23.60
CA ALA A 159 -5.80 -2.01 22.70
C ALA A 159 -6.67 -3.01 21.91
N SER A 160 -7.74 -3.54 22.51
CA SER A 160 -8.71 -4.45 21.89
C SER A 160 -9.54 -3.81 20.77
N SER A 161 -9.58 -2.48 20.67
CA SER A 161 -10.38 -1.77 19.66
C SER A 161 -9.71 -1.68 18.29
N SER A 162 -8.44 -2.09 18.17
CA SER A 162 -7.71 -2.02 16.90
C SER A 162 -8.25 -3.10 15.94
N PRO A 163 -8.82 -2.73 14.78
CA PRO A 163 -9.38 -3.69 13.84
C PRO A 163 -8.31 -4.62 13.28
N THR A 164 -8.65 -5.90 13.10
CA THR A 164 -7.84 -6.82 12.31
C THR A 164 -7.93 -6.44 10.82
N TYR A 165 -6.80 -6.49 10.13
CA TYR A 165 -6.73 -6.26 8.70
C TYR A 165 -5.73 -7.24 8.04
N PRO A 166 -6.14 -7.96 6.98
CA PRO A 166 -7.44 -7.84 6.30
C PRO A 166 -8.65 -8.27 7.15
N SER A 167 -9.81 -7.64 6.93
CA SER A 167 -11.00 -7.83 7.76
C SER A 167 -11.70 -9.19 7.57
N PHE A 168 -11.30 -9.94 6.54
CA PHE A 168 -11.80 -11.29 6.26
C PHE A 168 -11.02 -12.41 6.98
N LEU A 169 -9.98 -12.05 7.73
CA LEU A 169 -9.23 -13.01 8.53
C LEU A 169 -10.10 -13.48 9.69
N GLU A 170 -10.17 -14.79 9.87
CA GLU A 170 -10.81 -15.36 11.06
C GLU A 170 -10.00 -15.01 12.32
N PRO A 171 -10.63 -15.00 13.51
CA PRO A 171 -9.88 -14.99 14.76
C PRO A 171 -8.81 -16.10 14.75
N GLU A 172 -7.59 -15.76 15.16
CA GLU A 172 -6.40 -16.63 15.12
C GLU A 172 -5.79 -16.97 13.74
N GLU A 173 -6.37 -16.54 12.61
CA GLU A 173 -5.77 -16.76 11.29
C GLU A 173 -4.51 -15.89 11.11
N ALA A 174 -3.36 -16.55 10.89
CA ALA A 174 -2.11 -15.86 10.61
C ALA A 174 -2.03 -15.42 9.15
N PHE A 175 -2.00 -14.12 8.90
CA PHE A 175 -1.70 -13.55 7.59
C PHE A 175 -0.23 -13.14 7.52
N VAL A 176 0.58 -13.94 6.83
CA VAL A 176 2.01 -13.70 6.67
C VAL A 176 2.24 -12.88 5.41
N LEU A 177 2.65 -11.63 5.60
CA LEU A 177 2.93 -10.69 4.52
C LEU A 177 4.25 -11.00 3.80
N PRO A 178 4.27 -11.06 2.45
CA PRO A 178 5.52 -11.16 1.68
C PRO A 178 6.34 -9.86 1.80
N ASP A 179 7.55 -9.85 1.25
CA ASP A 179 8.47 -8.71 1.36
C ASP A 179 7.97 -7.43 0.69
N ALA A 180 6.92 -7.48 -0.14
CA ALA A 180 6.38 -6.30 -0.78
C ALA A 180 4.87 -6.22 -0.73
N LEU A 181 4.37 -4.99 -0.58
CA LEU A 181 2.96 -4.65 -0.66
C LEU A 181 2.78 -3.35 -1.46
N MET A 182 1.59 -3.14 -2.00
CA MET A 182 1.19 -1.86 -2.57
C MET A 182 0.29 -1.13 -1.61
N VAL A 183 0.53 0.17 -1.48
CA VAL A 183 -0.29 1.11 -0.74
C VAL A 183 -1.11 1.89 -1.75
N VAL A 184 -2.41 1.99 -1.51
CA VAL A 184 -3.37 2.66 -2.39
C VAL A 184 -4.04 3.77 -1.60
N LEU A 185 -3.76 5.02 -1.97
CA LEU A 185 -4.38 6.20 -1.38
C LEU A 185 -5.31 6.85 -2.40
N ASP A 186 -6.59 6.88 -2.10
CA ASP A 186 -7.57 7.66 -2.85
C ASP A 186 -7.93 8.89 -2.02
N MET A 187 -7.40 10.07 -2.37
CA MET A 187 -7.72 11.32 -1.70
C MET A 187 -9.07 11.89 -2.14
N ASP A 188 -9.59 11.47 -3.30
CA ASP A 188 -10.90 11.89 -3.79
C ASP A 188 -12.00 11.20 -2.99
N GLU A 189 -11.83 9.91 -2.68
CA GLU A 189 -12.70 9.14 -1.78
C GLU A 189 -12.29 9.21 -0.31
N GLY A 190 -11.08 9.70 -0.03
CA GLY A 190 -10.54 9.84 1.31
C GLY A 190 -10.33 8.49 1.99
N THR A 191 -9.74 7.53 1.27
CA THR A 191 -9.52 6.16 1.73
C THR A 191 -8.06 5.71 1.58
N LEU A 192 -7.61 4.88 2.51
CA LEU A 192 -6.34 4.14 2.43
C LEU A 192 -6.66 2.64 2.35
N SER A 193 -6.04 1.95 1.41
CA SER A 193 -6.18 0.50 1.18
C SER A 193 -4.81 -0.12 0.86
N PHE A 194 -4.75 -1.45 0.87
CA PHE A 194 -3.53 -2.19 0.53
C PHE A 194 -3.79 -3.32 -0.46
N MET A 195 -2.76 -3.65 -1.25
CA MET A 195 -2.74 -4.86 -2.07
C MET A 195 -1.49 -5.69 -1.80
N VAL A 196 -1.66 -7.01 -1.78
CA VAL A 196 -0.60 -8.00 -1.54
C VAL A 196 -0.76 -9.10 -2.57
N ASP A 197 0.32 -9.51 -3.24
CA ASP A 197 0.31 -10.54 -4.29
C ASP A 197 -0.80 -10.37 -5.36
N GLY A 198 -1.08 -9.11 -5.70
CA GLY A 198 -2.12 -8.73 -6.67
C GLY A 198 -3.56 -8.77 -6.13
N GLN A 199 -3.76 -9.21 -4.89
CA GLN A 199 -5.06 -9.20 -4.22
C GLN A 199 -5.31 -7.84 -3.55
N TYR A 200 -6.47 -7.25 -3.82
CA TYR A 200 -6.96 -6.08 -3.09
C TYR A 200 -7.58 -6.53 -1.76
N LEU A 201 -7.06 -5.98 -0.65
CA LEU A 201 -7.41 -6.42 0.70
C LEU A 201 -8.57 -5.63 1.33
N GLY A 202 -9.05 -4.63 0.59
CA GLY A 202 -10.14 -3.75 0.97
C GLY A 202 -9.71 -2.44 1.63
N VAL A 203 -10.69 -1.63 2.01
CA VAL A 203 -10.44 -0.32 2.62
C VAL A 203 -10.00 -0.49 4.08
N ALA A 204 -8.81 0.02 4.40
CA ALA A 204 -8.26 0.03 5.76
C ALA A 204 -8.73 1.26 6.55
N PHE A 205 -8.69 2.45 5.95
CA PHE A 205 -9.11 3.70 6.61
C PHE A 205 -9.97 4.55 5.69
N ARG A 206 -10.86 5.35 6.30
CA ARG A 206 -11.74 6.32 5.67
C ARG A 206 -11.62 7.68 6.37
N GLY A 207 -12.19 8.73 5.78
CA GLY A 207 -12.21 10.07 6.38
C GLY A 207 -10.93 10.88 6.14
N LEU A 208 -10.21 10.58 5.06
CA LEU A 208 -8.94 11.23 4.73
C LEU A 208 -9.09 12.48 3.84
N LYS A 209 -10.30 12.77 3.33
CA LYS A 209 -10.55 13.93 2.46
C LYS A 209 -10.20 15.25 3.17
N GLY A 210 -9.70 16.22 2.41
CA GLY A 210 -9.37 17.56 2.90
C GLY A 210 -8.08 17.63 3.73
N LYS A 211 -7.32 16.53 3.84
CA LYS A 211 -6.00 16.49 4.48
C LYS A 211 -4.89 16.58 3.45
N LYS A 212 -3.68 16.89 3.91
CA LYS A 212 -2.44 16.67 3.17
C LYS A 212 -1.69 15.52 3.80
N LEU A 213 -1.58 14.39 3.10
CA LEU A 213 -1.07 13.14 3.65
C LEU A 213 0.18 12.66 2.93
N TYR A 214 1.17 12.26 3.71
CA TYR A 214 2.47 11.79 3.26
C TYR A 214 2.58 10.28 3.48
N PRO A 215 3.16 9.52 2.55
CA PRO A 215 3.61 8.15 2.83
C PRO A 215 4.53 8.15 4.05
N ILE A 216 4.35 7.19 4.95
CA ILE A 216 5.18 7.06 6.16
C ILE A 216 5.33 5.59 6.53
N VAL A 217 6.46 5.26 7.16
CA VAL A 217 6.64 4.02 7.91
C VAL A 217 7.23 4.32 9.29
N SER A 218 7.07 3.39 10.24
CA SER A 218 7.88 3.34 11.46
C SER A 218 8.48 1.97 11.68
N ALA A 219 9.79 1.92 11.95
CA ALA A 219 10.60 0.72 12.07
C ALA A 219 11.38 0.68 13.40
N VAL A 220 11.63 -0.55 13.88
CA VAL A 220 12.40 -0.81 15.11
C VAL A 220 13.61 -1.72 14.89
N TRP A 221 13.72 -2.34 13.71
CA TRP A 221 14.78 -3.31 13.43
C TRP A 221 16.09 -2.60 13.09
N GLY A 222 17.19 -3.04 13.68
CA GLY A 222 18.51 -2.51 13.34
C GLY A 222 18.93 -2.98 11.95
N HIS A 223 19.48 -2.07 11.14
CA HIS A 223 19.89 -2.34 9.76
C HIS A 223 18.76 -2.73 8.81
N CYS A 224 17.49 -2.41 9.13
CA CYS A 224 16.45 -2.59 8.14
C CYS A 224 16.61 -1.61 6.99
N GLU A 225 16.39 -2.09 5.78
CA GLU A 225 16.33 -1.30 4.56
C GLU A 225 14.92 -1.38 3.97
N ILE A 226 14.30 -0.21 3.77
CA ILE A 226 12.94 -0.13 3.24
C ILE A 226 12.91 0.75 2.00
N THR A 227 12.51 0.15 0.88
CA THR A 227 12.37 0.83 -0.41
C THR A 227 10.93 1.29 -0.62
N MET A 228 10.75 2.53 -1.09
CA MET A 228 9.47 3.01 -1.61
C MET A 228 9.59 3.35 -3.09
N ARG A 229 8.75 2.74 -3.93
CA ARG A 229 8.67 3.03 -5.36
C ARG A 229 7.28 3.53 -5.71
N TYR A 230 7.18 4.79 -6.12
CA TYR A 230 5.92 5.33 -6.64
C TYR A 230 5.55 4.60 -7.94
N ILE A 231 4.30 4.13 -8.04
CA ILE A 231 3.82 3.38 -9.20
C ILE A 231 3.19 4.33 -10.20
N ASN A 232 2.14 5.06 -9.79
CA ASN A 232 1.45 6.05 -10.62
C ASN A 232 0.44 6.85 -9.78
N GLY A 233 -0.11 7.89 -10.40
CA GLY A 233 -1.27 8.60 -9.91
C GLY A 233 -2.30 8.86 -11.00
N LEU A 234 -3.57 8.99 -10.61
CA LEU A 234 -4.66 9.47 -11.46
C LEU A 234 -5.26 10.70 -10.80
N ASP A 235 -5.36 11.77 -11.57
CA ASP A 235 -6.12 12.95 -11.15
C ASP A 235 -7.61 12.63 -10.97
N PRO A 236 -8.34 13.47 -10.20
CA PRO A 236 -9.80 13.40 -10.19
C PRO A 236 -10.34 13.51 -11.63
N PRO A 237 -11.42 12.81 -11.97
CA PRO A 237 -12.08 13.02 -13.26
C PRO A 237 -12.40 14.51 -13.42
N ALA A 238 -12.04 15.07 -14.58
CA ALA A 238 -12.26 16.48 -14.85
C ALA A 238 -13.76 16.76 -14.83
N CYS A 239 -14.23 17.51 -13.83
CA CYS A 239 -15.57 18.05 -13.85
C CYS A 239 -15.67 19.00 -15.05
N ASN A 240 -16.28 18.56 -16.15
CA ASN A 240 -16.65 19.39 -17.28
C ASN A 240 -17.69 20.41 -16.83
N SER A 241 -17.23 21.43 -16.12
CA SER A 241 -18.03 22.52 -15.58
C SER A 241 -18.27 23.56 -16.67
N ARG A 242 -19.21 23.23 -17.57
CA ARG A 242 -20.08 24.22 -18.24
C ARG A 242 -21.52 24.03 -17.76
N CYS A 243 -21.72 23.94 -16.45
CA CYS A 243 -23.05 23.83 -15.85
C CYS A 243 -23.20 24.89 -14.77
N ASP A 244 -24.27 25.68 -14.88
CA ASP A 244 -24.60 26.91 -14.17
C ASP A 244 -24.48 26.86 -12.63
N PRO A 245 -24.16 28.00 -11.98
CA PRO A 245 -23.83 28.07 -10.55
C PRO A 245 -25.02 27.97 -9.56
N VAL A 246 -26.19 27.46 -9.97
CA VAL A 246 -27.43 27.60 -9.15
C VAL A 246 -27.85 26.33 -8.40
N ILE A 247 -27.21 25.18 -8.61
CA ILE A 247 -27.65 23.92 -7.96
C ILE A 247 -26.46 23.18 -7.32
N HIS A 248 -25.87 23.75 -6.27
CA HIS A 248 -24.80 23.07 -5.51
C HIS A 248 -25.16 22.64 -4.09
N HIS A 249 -26.44 22.65 -3.72
CA HIS A 249 -26.84 22.22 -2.36
C HIS A 249 -27.45 20.82 -2.26
N ARG A 250 -27.34 19.96 -3.29
CA ARG A 250 -27.86 18.59 -3.20
C ARG A 250 -27.21 17.63 -4.20
N ARG A 251 -25.94 17.29 -4.00
CA ARG A 251 -25.33 16.08 -4.58
C ARG A 251 -24.19 15.59 -3.69
N GLN A 252 -24.55 15.24 -2.47
CA GLN A 252 -23.77 14.29 -1.68
C GLN A 252 -24.41 12.93 -1.89
N ILE A 253 -23.55 11.93 -2.13
CA ILE A 253 -23.86 10.51 -2.39
C ILE A 253 -24.31 10.27 -3.85
N LEU A 254 -23.39 9.77 -4.68
CA LEU A 254 -23.55 8.64 -5.61
C LEU A 254 -22.49 8.67 -6.72
N ALA A 255 -21.70 7.59 -6.75
CA ALA A 255 -20.78 7.15 -7.81
C ALA A 255 -19.62 8.10 -8.17
N ALA A 256 -18.40 7.58 -8.04
CA ALA A 256 -17.24 8.10 -8.76
C ALA A 256 -17.67 8.34 -10.23
N GLU A 257 -17.39 9.53 -10.77
CA GLU A 257 -17.75 9.84 -12.15
C GLU A 257 -17.19 8.74 -13.07
N PRO A 258 -17.99 8.28 -14.05
CA PRO A 258 -17.55 7.22 -14.94
C PRO A 258 -16.27 7.68 -15.66
N LEU A 259 -15.28 6.78 -15.69
CA LEU A 259 -14.05 7.01 -16.44
C LEU A 259 -14.39 7.40 -17.89
N PRO A 260 -13.60 8.29 -18.53
CA PRO A 260 -13.77 8.60 -19.94
C PRO A 260 -13.89 7.34 -20.78
N LEU A 261 -14.80 7.33 -21.77
CA LEU A 261 -14.97 6.17 -22.66
C LEU A 261 -13.66 5.76 -23.32
N THR A 262 -12.80 6.73 -23.63
CA THR A 262 -11.44 6.52 -24.13
C THR A 262 -10.56 5.73 -23.16
N ASP A 263 -10.75 5.79 -21.85
CA ASP A 263 -9.92 5.02 -20.93
C ASP A 263 -10.50 3.60 -20.75
N LEU A 264 -11.83 3.49 -20.72
CA LEU A 264 -12.54 2.21 -20.68
C LEU A 264 -12.25 1.37 -21.93
N CYS A 265 -12.32 1.96 -23.12
CA CYS A 265 -12.02 1.27 -24.38
C CYS A 265 -10.56 0.82 -24.45
N ARG A 266 -9.61 1.67 -24.03
CA ARG A 266 -8.18 1.34 -24.01
C ARG A 266 -7.93 0.13 -23.13
N ARG A 267 -8.52 0.14 -21.94
CA ARG A 267 -8.43 -0.96 -20.97
C ARG A 267 -9.02 -2.25 -21.52
N ALA A 268 -10.23 -2.21 -22.07
CA ALA A 268 -10.89 -3.38 -22.64
C ALA A 268 -10.02 -4.02 -23.75
N ALA A 269 -9.43 -3.20 -24.63
CA ALA A 269 -8.52 -3.68 -25.66
C ALA A 269 -7.23 -4.29 -25.08
N ARG A 270 -6.59 -3.64 -24.09
CA ARG A 270 -5.38 -4.17 -23.43
C ARG A 270 -5.64 -5.48 -22.67
N LEU A 271 -6.80 -5.61 -22.03
CA LEU A 271 -7.23 -6.86 -21.39
C LEU A 271 -7.45 -7.98 -22.41
N ALA A 272 -8.07 -7.68 -23.55
CA ALA A 272 -8.26 -8.64 -24.63
C ALA A 272 -6.94 -9.09 -25.28
N LEU A 273 -5.95 -8.20 -25.38
CA LEU A 273 -4.60 -8.53 -25.87
C LEU A 273 -3.83 -9.42 -24.89
N GLY A 274 -4.02 -9.21 -23.58
CA GLY A 274 -3.26 -9.86 -22.52
C GLY A 274 -1.93 -9.18 -22.26
N ARG A 275 -1.48 -9.21 -21.00
CA ARG A 275 -0.27 -8.50 -20.54
C ARG A 275 1.00 -8.90 -21.30
N GLU A 276 1.14 -10.19 -21.60
CA GLU A 276 2.29 -10.72 -22.32
C GLU A 276 2.44 -10.12 -23.71
N ARG A 277 1.36 -9.74 -24.38
CA ARG A 277 1.40 -9.27 -25.78
C ARG A 277 1.43 -7.75 -25.93
N LEU A 278 1.46 -7.02 -24.81
CA LEU A 278 1.50 -5.56 -24.85
C LEU A 278 2.78 -5.00 -25.50
N HIS A 279 3.88 -5.76 -25.46
CA HIS A 279 5.12 -5.38 -26.15
C HIS A 279 5.03 -5.59 -27.68
N GLU A 280 4.04 -6.34 -28.17
CA GLU A 280 3.83 -6.63 -29.58
C GLU A 280 2.87 -5.64 -30.26
N ILE A 281 2.39 -4.59 -29.57
CA ILE A 281 1.38 -3.66 -30.10
C ILE A 281 1.83 -3.05 -31.44
N GLU A 282 3.13 -2.81 -31.62
CA GLU A 282 3.70 -2.30 -32.87
C GLU A 282 3.53 -3.25 -34.06
N THR A 283 3.37 -4.55 -33.82
CA THR A 283 3.18 -5.57 -34.87
C THR A 283 1.72 -5.70 -35.30
N LEU A 284 0.78 -5.12 -34.55
CA LEU A 284 -0.65 -5.21 -34.85
C LEU A 284 -0.99 -4.44 -36.15
N PRO A 285 -1.93 -4.95 -36.97
CA PRO A 285 -2.40 -4.28 -38.18
C PRO A 285 -3.39 -3.15 -37.84
N LEU A 286 -2.95 -2.21 -37.00
CA LEU A 286 -3.72 -1.06 -36.52
C LEU A 286 -3.07 0.26 -36.99
N PRO A 287 -3.85 1.33 -37.24
CA PRO A 287 -3.31 2.67 -37.44
C PRO A 287 -2.41 3.12 -36.28
N GLN A 288 -1.37 3.92 -36.56
CA GLN A 288 -0.41 4.37 -35.55
C GLN A 288 -1.07 5.12 -34.39
N SER A 289 -2.12 5.91 -34.67
CA SER A 289 -2.89 6.60 -33.64
C SER A 289 -3.50 5.64 -32.61
N LEU A 290 -4.00 4.48 -33.04
CA LEU A 290 -4.53 3.46 -32.14
C LEU A 290 -3.42 2.72 -31.38
N LYS A 291 -2.27 2.47 -32.03
CA LYS A 291 -1.09 1.90 -31.36
C LYS A 291 -0.60 2.79 -30.22
N ASN A 292 -0.42 4.08 -30.51
CA ASN A 292 0.00 5.08 -29.53
C ASN A 292 -1.02 5.18 -28.38
N TYR A 293 -2.31 5.25 -28.71
CA TYR A 293 -3.38 5.21 -27.73
C TYR A 293 -3.32 3.96 -26.84
N LEU A 294 -3.10 2.77 -27.38
CA LEU A 294 -2.95 1.55 -26.58
C LEU A 294 -1.68 1.56 -25.72
N GLN A 295 -0.63 2.28 -26.11
CA GLN A 295 0.65 2.39 -25.41
C GLN A 295 0.76 3.57 -24.45
N TYR A 296 -0.25 4.44 -24.39
CA TYR A 296 -0.17 5.72 -23.65
C TYR A 296 0.88 6.69 -24.20
N GLN A 297 1.04 6.71 -25.52
CA GLN A 297 1.86 7.68 -26.27
C GLN A 297 1.00 8.71 -27.01
#